data_AF-A0A517T0W4-F1
#
_entry.id   AF-A0A517T0W4-F1
#
_cell.length_a   1.000
_cell.length_b   1.000
_cell.length_c   1.000
_cell.angle_alpha   90.00
_cell.angle_beta   90.00
_cell.angle_gamma   90.00
#
_symmetry.space_group_name_H-M   'P 1'
#
loop_
_entity.id
_entity.type
_entity.pdbx_description
1 polymer ?
#
loop_
_entity_poly.entity_id
_entity_poly.type
_entity_poly.pdbx_seq_one_letter_code
_entity_poly.pdbx_strand_id
1 'polypeptide(L)' 'MKHFKLAMIVSAIVFPLGIIAGFIALYTLFQLDIPNRQKEKRAGMIGSGLGVLIPAIVAPFWLYGAAKLGKERRGG' A
#
# COMPACT_ATOMS: atom_id res chain seq x y z
N MET A 1 14.60 -7.83 15.74
CA MET A 1 13.16 -7.78 15.35
C MET A 1 12.40 -6.56 15.91
N LYS A 2 12.72 -6.03 17.10
CA LYS A 2 12.01 -4.87 17.69
C LYS A 2 11.96 -3.63 16.78
N HIS A 3 13.02 -3.32 16.02
CA HIS A 3 13.10 -2.15 15.12
C HIS A 3 12.15 -2.21 13.91
N PHE A 4 11.67 -3.40 13.54
CA PHE A 4 10.74 -3.59 12.41
C PHE A 4 9.30 -3.83 12.85
N LYS A 5 9.03 -3.91 14.16
CA LYS A 5 7.69 -4.18 14.69
C LYS A 5 6.67 -3.15 14.18
N LEU A 6 7.06 -1.87 14.15
CA LEU A 6 6.22 -0.79 13.63
C LEU A 6 5.93 -0.98 12.13
N ALA A 7 6.96 -1.27 11.33
CA ALA A 7 6.83 -1.50 9.90
C ALA A 7 5.92 -2.70 9.59
N MET A 8 6.03 -3.78 10.37
CA MET A 8 5.15 -4.95 10.26
C MET A 8 3.70 -4.62 10.61
N ILE A 9 3.44 -3.89 11.70
CA ILE A 9 2.08 -3.49 12.09
C ILE A 9 1.46 -2.60 11.01
N VAL A 10 2.20 -1.60 10.53
CA VAL A 10 1.71 -0.70 9.48
C VAL A 10 1.41 -1.50 8.21
N SER A 11 2.29 -2.41 7.80
CA SER A 11 2.03 -3.28 6.64
C SER A 11 0.77 -4.13 6.85
N ALA A 12 0.64 -4.78 8.01
CA ALA A 12 -0.50 -5.63 8.33
C ALA A 12 -1.85 -4.88 8.35
N ILE A 13 -1.84 -3.56 8.57
CA ILE A 13 -3.06 -2.72 8.55
C ILE A 13 -3.29 -2.14 7.15
N VAL A 14 -2.26 -1.58 6.52
CA VAL A 14 -2.38 -0.85 5.25
C VAL A 14 -2.72 -1.81 4.10
N PHE A 15 -2.18 -3.02 4.07
CA PHE A 15 -2.49 -3.98 3.01
C PHE A 15 -3.98 -4.40 2.99
N PRO A 16 -4.58 -4.86 4.10
CA PRO A 16 -6.02 -5.15 4.13
C PRO A 16 -6.88 -3.94 3.80
N LEU A 17 -6.55 -2.75 4.33
CA LEU A 17 -7.30 -1.52 4.01
C LEU A 17 -7.20 -1.17 2.52
N GLY A 18 -6.03 -1.31 1.92
CA GLY A 18 -5.83 -1.09 0.49
C GLY A 18 -6.63 -2.06 -0.38
N ILE A 19 -6.70 -3.33 0.02
CA ILE A 19 -7.54 -4.34 -0.65
C ILE A 19 -9.01 -3.97 -0.55
N ILE A 20 -9.49 -3.64 0.67
CA ILE A 20 -10.89 -3.24 0.89
C ILE A 20 -11.24 -2.00 0.06
N ALA A 21 -10.39 -0.97 0.08
CA ALA A 21 -10.58 0.24 -0.71
C ALA A 21 -10.60 -0.05 -2.22
N GLY A 22 -9.70 -0.92 -2.70
CA GLY A 22 -9.68 -1.37 -4.09
C GLY A 22 -10.96 -2.10 -4.51
N PHE A 23 -11.45 -3.01 -3.67
CA PHE A 23 -12.73 -3.69 -3.91
C PHE A 23 -13.90 -2.72 -3.95
N ILE A 24 -13.99 -1.78 -3.01
CA ILE A 24 -15.06 -0.75 -3.00
C ILE A 24 -14.99 0.13 -4.26
N ALA A 25 -13.79 0.56 -4.65
CA ALA A 25 -13.59 1.40 -5.82
C ALA A 25 -13.97 0.66 -7.13
N LEU A 26 -13.61 -0.62 -7.25
CA LEU A 26 -14.01 -1.44 -8.39
C LEU A 26 -15.51 -1.71 -8.37
N TYR A 27 -16.08 -2.05 -7.21
CA TYR A 27 -17.52 -2.31 -7.07
C TYR A 27 -18.36 -1.11 -7.49
N THR A 28 -18.01 0.09 -7.03
CA THR A 28 -18.68 1.33 -7.43
C THR A 28 -18.48 1.64 -8.92
N LEU A 29 -17.31 1.35 -9.47
CA LEU A 29 -17.04 1.51 -10.90
C LEU A 29 -17.89 0.58 -11.78
N PHE A 30 -18.12 -0.66 -11.35
CA PHE A 30 -18.92 -1.62 -12.10
C PHE A 30 -20.42 -1.27 -12.08
N GLN A 31 -20.89 -0.63 -11.01
CA GLN A 31 -22.26 -0.10 -10.87
C GLN A 31 -22.56 1.09 -11.79
N LEU A 32 -21.53 1.83 -12.23
CA LEU A 32 -21.72 2.97 -13.14
C LEU A 32 -22.10 2.50 -14.54
N ASP A 33 -23.07 3.17 -15.15
CA ASP A 33 -23.52 2.89 -16.53
C ASP A 33 -22.63 3.59 -17.56
N ILE A 34 -21.32 3.28 -17.49
CA ILE A 34 -20.30 3.80 -18.39
C ILE A 34 -19.78 2.70 -19.34
N PRO A 35 -19.28 3.06 -20.54
CA PRO A 35 -18.77 2.09 -21.49
C PRO A 35 -17.66 1.21 -20.90
N ASN A 36 -17.65 -0.09 -21.23
CA ASN A 36 -16.65 -1.04 -20.71
C ASN A 36 -15.20 -0.60 -20.91
N ARG A 37 -14.88 0.02 -22.05
CA ARG A 37 -13.54 0.57 -22.33
C ARG A 37 -13.12 1.64 -21.32
N GLN A 38 -14.06 2.42 -20.79
CA GLN A 38 -13.78 3.39 -19.72
C GLN A 38 -13.66 2.71 -18.36
N LYS A 39 -14.43 1.64 -18.10
CA LYS A 39 -14.29 0.82 -16.88
C LYS A 39 -12.90 0.21 -16.79
N GLU A 40 -12.40 -0.40 -17.87
CA GLU A 40 -11.04 -0.98 -17.88
C GLU A 40 -9.95 0.07 -17.62
N LYS A 41 -10.03 1.23 -18.28
CA LYS A 41 -9.06 2.31 -18.08
C LYS A 41 -9.08 2.80 -16.63
N ARG A 42 -10.26 2.97 -16.04
CA ARG A 42 -10.42 3.42 -14.64
C ARG A 42 -9.99 2.34 -13.64
N ALA A 43 -10.31 1.07 -13.88
CA ALA A 43 -9.84 -0.04 -13.07
C ALA A 43 -8.30 -0.12 -13.09
N GLY A 44 -7.68 0.06 -14.26
CA GLY A 44 -6.24 0.15 -14.41
C GLY A 44 -5.62 1.30 -13.61
N MET A 45 -6.25 2.49 -13.63
CA MET A 45 -5.81 3.63 -12.82
C MET A 45 -5.97 3.40 -11.31
N ILE A 46 -7.06 2.75 -10.89
CA ILE A 46 -7.28 2.39 -9.47
C ILE A 46 -6.19 1.41 -9.03
N GLY A 47 -5.93 0.36 -9.83
CA GLY A 47 -4.90 -0.63 -9.54
C GLY A 47 -3.50 -0.03 -9.47
N SER A 48 -3.11 0.80 -10.46
CA SER A 48 -1.81 1.46 -10.45
C SER A 48 -1.68 2.48 -9.32
N GLY A 49 -2.74 3.23 -9.02
CA GLY A 49 -2.80 4.17 -7.90
C GLY A 49 -2.57 3.47 -6.56
N LEU A 50 -3.28 2.37 -6.29
CA LEU A 50 -3.07 1.57 -5.08
C LEU A 50 -1.66 0.94 -5.05
N GLY A 51 -1.17 0.49 -6.21
CA GLY A 51 0.17 -0.08 -6.37
C GLY A 51 1.31 0.89 -6.06
N VAL A 52 1.09 2.20 -6.18
CA VAL A 52 2.06 3.23 -5.76
C VAL A 52 1.82 3.67 -4.33
N LEU A 53 0.55 3.87 -3.95
CA LEU A 53 0.16 4.48 -2.69
C LEU A 53 0.45 3.57 -1.49
N ILE A 54 0.19 2.26 -1.61
CA ILE A 54 0.46 1.30 -0.53
C ILE A 54 1.97 1.23 -0.22
N PRO A 55 2.87 1.02 -1.19
CA PRO A 55 4.31 1.05 -0.93
C PRO A 55 4.80 2.41 -0.46
N ALA A 56 4.27 3.53 -0.96
CA ALA A 56 4.66 4.86 -0.53
C ALA A 56 4.37 5.10 0.98
N ILE A 57 3.29 4.52 1.50
CA ILE A 57 2.95 4.58 2.92
C ILE A 57 3.83 3.62 3.74
N VAL A 58 4.06 2.40 3.26
CA VAL A 58 4.73 1.33 4.02
C VAL A 58 6.26 1.50 4.02
N ALA A 59 6.86 1.90 2.89
CA ALA A 59 8.31 1.96 2.71
C ALA A 59 9.06 2.84 3.72
N PRO A 60 8.58 4.05 4.11
CA PRO A 60 9.25 4.89 5.10
C PRO A 60 9.47 4.18 6.44
N PHE A 61 8.51 3.36 6.88
CA PHE A 61 8.61 2.63 8.16
C PHE A 61 9.65 1.51 8.09
N TRP A 62 9.76 0.83 6.95
CA TRP A 62 10.79 -0.17 6.70
C TRP A 62 12.18 0.46 6.62
N LEU A 63 12.32 1.57 5.91
CA LEU A 63 13.57 2.33 5.82
C LEU A 63 14.02 2.85 7.19
N TYR A 64 13.09 3.34 8.00
CA TYR A 64 13.38 3.77 9.38
C TYR A 64 13.91 2.61 10.24
N GLY A 65 13.26 1.44 10.18
CA GLY A 65 13.71 0.24 10.90
C GLY A 65 15.10 -0.22 10.45
N ALA A 66 15.37 -0.21 9.15
CA ALA A 66 16.67 -0.57 8.57
C ALA A 66 17.78 0.42 8.96
N ALA A 67 17.50 1.72 8.93
CA ALA A 67 18.44 2.76 9.34
C ALA A 67 18.85 2.62 10.82
N LYS A 68 17.89 2.28 11.69
CA LYS A 68 18.15 2.09 13.12
C LYS A 68 19.01 0.84 13.38
N LEU A 69 18.71 -0.27 12.71
CA LEU A 69 19.54 -1.48 12.77
C LEU A 69 20.97 -1.22 12.26
N GLY A 70 21.11 -0.45 11.18
CA GLY A 70 22.41 -0.10 10.61
C GLY A 70 23.28 0.74 11.54
N LYS A 71 22.67 1.65 12.31
CA LYS A 71 23.39 2.43 13.34
C LYS A 71 23.86 1.56 14.50
N GLU A 72 23.01 0.67 15.01
CA GLU A 72 23.37 -0.24 16.11
C GLU A 72 24.51 -1.19 15.74
N ARG A 73 24.61 -1.63 14.47
CA ARG A 73 25.72 -2.46 13.99
C ARG A 73 27.03 -1.70 13.72
N ARG A 74 27.01 -0.38 13.61
CA ARG A 74 28.19 0.45 13.31
C ARG A 74 28.76 1.15 14.55
N GLY A 75 27.96 1.30 15.60
CA GLY A 75 28.37 1.91 16.87
C GLY A 75 28.61 0.92 18.01
N GLY A 76 28.48 -0.39 17.74
CA GLY A 76 28.81 -1.48 18.64
C GLY A 76 29.96 -2.32 18.10
#